data_AF-A0A8T7BDJ5-F1
#
_entry.id   AF-A0A8T7BDJ5-F1
#
_cell.length_a   1.000
_cell.length_b   1.000
_cell.length_c   1.000
_cell.angle_alpha   90.00
_cell.angle_beta   90.00
_cell.angle_gamma   90.00
#
_symmetry.space_group_name_H-M   'P 1'
#
loop_
_entity.id
_entity.type
_entity.pdbx_description
1 polymer ?
#
loop_
_entity_poly.entity_id
_entity_poly.type
_entity_poly.pdbx_seq_one_letter_code
_entity_poly.pdbx_strand_id
1 'polypeptide(L)'
;MKKFLKVLFFSGAAFTWVLVLAWLALGETFERYVGERKAEVIGNVADRYIASQSAQADPNQAVKTVAGLHHIEIEVDQPLPNVYRAKGVGNSFLIHTPDGNVLFDAGLGTQAAKQKRLLQNAVEGPLTHIILSHSHADHIGATKFWKSEFPGAKIITHRKFAEGQRYLKDLEQHFWNRNRLLYTFMPEVPPEADSLFAYGGITADIVVDDHSEYRFQIGGVEFVVLPTPGAEGDDNIVLWLPHSKALFSGDFFGPLFPMLPNLFTLRGEKFRDPVAYINSLDRILELGVEMVLPSHFDPHSGGTVQADIQLMRDATHSIHQQTIDGMNAGKSVWQLMQDVKLPDHLQVSQGHGKVSWNVRSIWEYYSTWFKFESTTELYPVPVRTLYPELVGLLGDADKLLLLAQEKLAQGELEQALHLLEIADTDPEQNQTQLQNLLKLRLNVLQKMLARAKQTGSNFSETGWLDSRIRATQTELSNQ
;
A
#
# COMPACT_ATOMS: atom_id res chain seq x y z
N MET A 1 9.24 20.50 35.51
CA MET A 1 9.40 20.00 36.90
C MET A 1 8.22 19.16 37.43
N LYS A 2 6.96 19.63 37.42
CA LYS A 2 5.85 18.88 38.07
C LYS A 2 5.33 17.62 37.34
N LYS A 3 5.62 17.42 36.05
CA LYS A 3 5.23 16.20 35.30
C LYS A 3 6.27 15.07 35.32
N PHE A 4 7.51 15.33 35.76
CA PHE A 4 8.60 14.36 35.73
C PHE A 4 8.68 13.48 36.99
N LEU A 5 8.03 13.90 38.09
CA LEU A 5 8.14 13.20 39.38
C LEU A 5 7.25 11.96 39.52
N LYS A 6 6.36 11.65 38.56
CA LYS A 6 5.40 10.54 38.68
C LYS A 6 5.89 9.18 38.16
N VAL A 7 7.07 9.10 37.56
CA VAL A 7 7.64 7.83 37.03
C VAL A 7 8.62 7.18 38.02
N LEU A 8 8.79 7.75 39.22
CA LEU A 8 9.96 7.51 40.08
C LEU A 8 9.81 6.50 41.23
N PHE A 9 8.85 5.58 41.17
CA PHE A 9 8.77 4.50 42.17
C PHE A 9 8.76 3.13 41.47
N PHE A 10 9.97 2.58 41.32
CA PHE A 10 10.38 1.16 41.29
C PHE A 10 11.58 0.96 40.34
N SER A 11 12.80 1.30 40.78
CA SER A 11 14.08 0.60 40.52
C SER A 11 15.30 1.53 40.75
N GLY A 12 16.21 1.13 41.64
CA GLY A 12 17.65 1.49 41.69
C GLY A 12 18.07 2.97 41.61
N ALA A 13 18.40 3.57 42.76
CA ALA A 13 18.94 4.94 42.87
C ALA A 13 20.19 5.23 41.99
N ALA A 14 20.96 4.21 41.60
CA ALA A 14 22.11 4.38 40.71
C ALA A 14 21.71 4.67 39.24
N PHE A 15 20.61 4.08 38.77
CA PHE A 15 20.14 4.26 37.38
C PHE A 15 19.57 5.67 37.18
N THR A 16 18.92 6.21 38.21
CA THR A 16 18.38 7.57 38.23
C THR A 16 19.45 8.65 38.20
N TRP A 17 20.58 8.46 38.90
CA TRP A 17 21.70 9.41 38.81
C TRP A 17 22.40 9.38 37.45
N VAL A 18 22.50 8.21 36.80
CA VAL A 18 23.06 8.11 35.44
C VAL A 18 22.19 8.84 34.42
N LEU A 19 20.85 8.70 34.50
CA LEU A 19 19.92 9.41 33.61
C LEU A 19 19.92 10.93 33.86
N VAL A 20 20.04 11.36 35.12
CA VAL A 20 20.14 12.79 35.48
C VAL A 20 21.48 13.39 35.03
N LEU A 21 22.60 12.66 35.18
CA LEU A 21 23.91 13.09 34.69
C LEU A 21 23.98 13.10 33.16
N ALA A 22 23.37 12.11 32.49
CA ALA A 22 23.25 12.09 31.03
C ALA A 22 22.36 13.25 30.51
N TRP A 23 21.24 13.56 31.19
CA TRP A 23 20.41 14.73 30.86
C TRP A 23 21.15 16.05 31.10
N LEU A 24 21.90 16.18 32.21
CA LEU A 24 22.71 17.37 32.49
C LEU A 24 23.89 17.55 31.53
N ALA A 25 24.45 16.46 30.98
CA ALA A 25 25.57 16.49 30.05
C ALA A 25 25.15 16.62 28.57
N LEU A 26 23.96 16.12 28.20
CA LEU A 26 23.54 15.97 26.80
C LEU A 26 22.18 16.65 26.48
N GLY A 27 21.45 17.16 27.48
CA GLY A 27 20.26 17.99 27.35
C GLY A 27 19.24 17.50 26.31
N GLU A 28 19.07 18.30 25.26
CA GLU A 28 18.18 18.00 24.12
C GLU A 28 18.51 16.67 23.41
N THR A 29 19.79 16.30 23.34
CA THR A 29 20.23 15.03 22.74
C THR A 29 19.74 13.83 23.55
N PHE A 30 19.73 13.96 24.89
CA PHE A 30 19.21 12.92 25.78
C PHE A 30 17.67 12.83 25.72
N GLU A 31 16.95 13.96 25.68
CA GLU A 31 15.49 13.94 25.52
C GLU A 31 15.07 13.34 24.17
N ARG A 32 15.80 13.66 23.09
CA ARG A 32 15.61 13.06 21.77
C ARG A 32 15.89 11.56 21.77
N TYR A 33 17.01 11.13 22.34
CA TYR A 33 17.35 9.71 22.48
C TYR A 33 16.28 8.94 23.27
N VAL A 34 15.78 9.51 24.37
CA VAL A 34 14.67 8.93 25.14
C VAL A 34 13.38 8.87 24.31
N GLY A 35 13.10 9.90 23.51
CA GLY A 35 11.95 9.94 22.58
C GLY A 35 12.01 8.83 21.52
N GLU A 36 13.16 8.66 20.87
CA GLU A 36 13.40 7.61 19.87
C GLU A 36 13.34 6.21 20.48
N ARG A 37 13.89 6.01 21.67
CA ARG A 37 13.79 4.73 22.40
C ARG A 37 12.36 4.41 22.79
N LYS A 38 11.57 5.40 23.23
CA LYS A 38 10.14 5.22 23.48
C LYS A 38 9.40 4.85 22.19
N ALA A 39 9.70 5.54 21.09
CA ALA A 39 9.13 5.24 19.79
C ALA A 39 9.48 3.82 19.31
N GLU A 40 10.72 3.37 19.50
CA GLU A 40 11.18 2.01 19.19
C GLU A 40 10.47 0.96 20.06
N VAL A 41 10.25 1.22 21.35
CA VAL A 41 9.48 0.30 22.22
C VAL A 41 8.03 0.19 21.76
N ILE A 42 7.37 1.33 21.47
CA ILE A 42 6.00 1.36 20.96
C ILE A 42 5.92 0.62 19.62
N GLY A 43 6.87 0.86 18.71
CA GLY A 43 7.01 0.18 17.43
C GLY A 43 7.17 -1.33 17.57
N ASN A 44 8.08 -1.80 18.42
CA ASN A 44 8.28 -3.23 18.66
C ASN A 44 7.06 -3.92 19.26
N VAL A 45 6.29 -3.24 20.13
CA VAL A 45 5.02 -3.77 20.65
C VAL A 45 3.98 -3.88 19.54
N ALA A 46 3.89 -2.85 18.68
CA ALA A 46 3.05 -2.88 17.50
C ALA A 46 3.44 -4.03 16.58
N ASP A 47 4.71 -4.15 16.16
CA ASP A 47 5.19 -5.23 15.28
C ASP A 47 4.87 -6.63 15.83
N ARG A 48 5.03 -6.87 17.14
CA ARG A 48 4.66 -8.15 17.76
C ARG A 48 3.15 -8.41 17.74
N TYR A 49 2.35 -7.38 18.02
CA TYR A 49 0.89 -7.49 17.92
C TYR A 49 0.47 -7.79 16.47
N ILE A 50 1.07 -7.09 15.51
CA ILE A 50 0.84 -7.25 14.08
C ILE A 50 1.17 -8.69 13.64
N ALA A 51 2.35 -9.21 14.01
CA ALA A 51 2.77 -10.57 13.72
C ALA A 51 1.85 -11.63 14.35
N SER A 52 1.24 -11.35 15.49
CA SER A 52 0.30 -12.26 16.16
C SER A 52 -1.11 -12.31 15.52
N GLN A 53 -1.48 -11.27 14.77
CA GLN A 53 -2.80 -11.12 14.15
C GLN A 53 -2.81 -11.44 12.65
N SER A 54 -1.64 -11.66 12.05
CA SER A 54 -1.49 -12.00 10.63
C SER A 54 -1.32 -13.51 10.47
N ALA A 55 -1.93 -14.08 9.43
CA ALA A 55 -1.61 -15.46 9.05
C ALA A 55 -0.11 -15.53 8.72
N GLN A 56 0.58 -16.59 9.18
CA GLN A 56 1.98 -16.81 8.84
C GLN A 56 2.12 -16.87 7.32
N ALA A 57 2.92 -15.98 6.74
CA ALA A 57 3.31 -16.09 5.34
C ALA A 57 4.18 -17.35 5.20
N ASP A 58 3.86 -18.22 4.23
CA ASP A 58 4.75 -19.32 3.88
C ASP A 58 5.98 -18.74 3.15
N PRO A 59 7.19 -18.79 3.72
CA PRO A 59 8.38 -18.24 3.08
C PRO A 59 8.74 -18.97 1.77
N ASN A 60 8.19 -20.16 1.52
CA ASN A 60 8.37 -20.92 0.29
C ASN A 60 7.23 -20.73 -0.72
N GLN A 61 6.28 -19.84 -0.47
CA GLN A 61 5.21 -19.57 -1.41
C GLN A 61 5.79 -18.96 -2.69
N ALA A 62 5.53 -19.60 -3.84
CA ALA A 62 6.05 -19.17 -5.14
C ALA A 62 5.64 -17.74 -5.54
N VAL A 63 4.60 -17.20 -4.91
CA VAL A 63 4.10 -15.84 -5.11
C VAL A 63 4.23 -15.08 -3.78
N LYS A 64 5.18 -14.13 -3.72
CA LYS A 64 5.23 -13.15 -2.63
C LYS A 64 3.95 -12.30 -2.68
N THR A 65 3.25 -12.15 -1.56
CA THR A 65 2.10 -11.25 -1.44
C THR A 65 2.44 -10.10 -0.50
N VAL A 66 1.81 -8.94 -0.68
CA VAL A 66 1.97 -7.76 0.19
C VAL A 66 1.64 -8.08 1.66
N ALA A 67 0.88 -9.15 1.94
CA ALA A 67 0.61 -9.63 3.30
C ALA A 67 1.88 -10.01 4.06
N GLY A 68 2.94 -10.42 3.35
CA GLY A 68 4.23 -10.80 3.94
C GLY A 68 5.07 -9.61 4.44
N LEU A 69 4.75 -8.36 4.06
CA LEU A 69 5.56 -7.19 4.41
C LEU A 69 5.75 -7.02 5.93
N HIS A 70 4.74 -7.38 6.73
CA HIS A 70 4.80 -7.25 8.18
C HIS A 70 5.63 -8.31 8.89
N HIS A 71 5.95 -9.40 8.18
CA HIS A 71 6.84 -10.46 8.69
C HIS A 71 8.30 -10.21 8.33
N ILE A 72 8.60 -9.15 7.56
CA ILE A 72 9.97 -8.79 7.21
C ILE A 72 10.68 -8.32 8.48
N GLU A 73 11.74 -9.04 8.84
CA GLU A 73 12.60 -8.63 9.93
C GLU A 73 13.30 -7.30 9.60
N ILE A 74 13.21 -6.34 10.52
CA ILE A 74 13.89 -5.05 10.39
C ILE A 74 15.38 -5.26 10.66
N GLU A 75 16.13 -5.40 9.57
CA GLU A 75 17.58 -5.51 9.51
C GLU A 75 18.16 -4.52 8.49
N VAL A 76 19.49 -4.33 8.52
CA VAL A 76 20.20 -3.53 7.52
C VAL A 76 21.12 -4.40 6.69
N ASP A 77 21.02 -4.28 5.37
CA ASP A 77 21.96 -4.84 4.41
C ASP A 77 22.53 -3.77 3.48
N GLN A 78 23.46 -4.17 2.61
CA GLN A 78 24.22 -3.27 1.76
C GLN A 78 24.14 -3.74 0.29
N PRO A 79 23.07 -3.39 -0.45
CA PRO A 79 22.86 -3.88 -1.82
C PRO A 79 23.86 -3.33 -2.85
N LEU A 80 24.50 -2.19 -2.57
CA LEU A 80 25.60 -1.63 -3.36
C LEU A 80 26.68 -1.09 -2.42
N PRO A 81 27.94 -0.94 -2.86
CA PRO A 81 29.05 -0.54 -1.99
C PRO A 81 28.80 0.74 -1.17
N ASN A 82 27.99 1.66 -1.67
CA ASN A 82 27.66 2.90 -0.99
C ASN A 82 26.17 3.04 -0.63
N VAL A 83 25.39 1.95 -0.65
CA VAL A 83 23.95 1.98 -0.38
C VAL A 83 23.64 1.02 0.74
N TYR A 84 23.04 1.52 1.81
CA TYR A 84 22.58 0.76 2.95
C TYR A 84 21.05 0.77 2.97
N ARG A 85 20.42 -0.39 3.10
CA ARG A 85 18.97 -0.52 3.14
C ARG A 85 18.54 -1.03 4.50
N ALA A 86 17.65 -0.31 5.17
CA ALA A 86 16.87 -0.87 6.27
C ALA A 86 15.60 -1.51 5.72
N LYS A 87 15.39 -2.78 6.02
CA LYS A 87 14.20 -3.53 5.64
C LYS A 87 13.02 -3.20 6.54
N GLY A 88 11.81 -3.44 6.05
CA GLY A 88 10.57 -3.31 6.82
C GLY A 88 9.37 -3.41 5.90
N VAL A 89 8.23 -2.89 6.36
CA VAL A 89 7.05 -2.69 5.51
C VAL A 89 7.45 -1.80 4.34
N GLY A 90 7.88 -0.57 4.61
CA GLY A 90 8.61 0.26 3.66
C GLY A 90 10.11 0.24 3.97
N ASN A 91 10.93 -0.08 2.97
CA ASN A 91 12.37 0.03 3.05
C ASN A 91 12.79 1.51 3.15
N SER A 92 13.95 1.76 3.74
CA SER A 92 14.62 3.06 3.69
C SER A 92 16.05 2.87 3.24
N PHE A 93 16.51 3.69 2.30
CA PHE A 93 17.85 3.60 1.74
C PHE A 93 18.69 4.80 2.14
N LEU A 94 19.84 4.55 2.76
CA LEU A 94 20.84 5.56 3.04
C LEU A 94 22.00 5.38 2.05
N ILE A 95 22.14 6.32 1.12
CA ILE A 95 23.23 6.38 0.14
C ILE A 95 24.35 7.21 0.73
N HIS A 96 25.48 6.57 1.00
CA HIS A 96 26.67 7.18 1.57
C HIS A 96 27.56 7.82 0.51
N THR A 97 28.11 8.99 0.84
CA THR A 97 29.15 9.65 0.05
C THR A 97 30.17 10.31 1.00
N PRO A 98 31.40 10.63 0.52
CA PRO A 98 32.40 11.33 1.31
C PRO A 98 31.94 12.64 1.97
N ASP A 99 31.02 13.38 1.33
CA ASP A 99 30.59 14.71 1.80
C ASP A 99 29.19 14.70 2.46
N GLY A 100 28.59 13.53 2.63
CA GLY A 100 27.30 13.38 3.32
C GLY A 100 26.39 12.31 2.73
N ASN A 101 25.36 11.98 3.48
CA ASN A 101 24.40 10.93 3.16
C ASN A 101 23.15 11.51 2.47
N VAL A 102 22.51 10.69 1.63
CA VAL A 102 21.20 10.94 1.02
C VAL A 102 20.25 9.81 1.43
N LEU A 103 19.09 10.16 1.98
CA LEU A 103 18.04 9.21 2.31
C LEU A 103 17.04 9.13 1.15
N PHE A 104 16.69 7.92 0.71
CA PHE A 104 15.57 7.67 -0.19
C PHE A 104 14.51 6.83 0.54
N ASP A 105 13.32 7.40 0.64
CA ASP A 105 12.22 6.98 1.50
C ASP A 105 12.58 6.85 2.99
N ALA A 106 11.55 6.92 3.83
CA ALA A 106 11.64 7.02 5.27
C ALA A 106 10.79 5.94 5.97
N GLY A 107 10.34 4.90 5.26
CA GLY A 107 9.70 3.74 5.85
C GLY A 107 8.38 4.05 6.58
N LEU A 108 7.87 3.04 7.29
CA LEU A 108 6.62 3.13 8.06
C LEU A 108 6.88 3.72 9.45
N GLY A 109 6.02 4.65 9.90
CA GLY A 109 6.18 5.36 11.16
C GLY A 109 6.44 4.45 12.37
N THR A 110 5.77 3.30 12.49
CA THR A 110 5.98 2.36 13.60
C THR A 110 7.33 1.65 13.58
N GLN A 111 7.97 1.54 12.41
CA GLN A 111 9.26 0.85 12.21
C GLN A 111 10.43 1.84 12.08
N ALA A 112 10.11 3.08 11.74
CA ALA A 112 10.99 4.21 11.48
C ALA A 112 12.14 4.36 12.48
N ALA A 113 11.84 4.32 13.79
CA ALA A 113 12.85 4.53 14.82
C ALA A 113 13.92 3.43 14.81
N LYS A 114 13.52 2.17 14.62
CA LYS A 114 14.44 1.03 14.54
C LYS A 114 15.25 1.08 13.24
N GLN A 115 14.59 1.34 12.11
CA GLN A 115 15.23 1.47 10.79
C GLN A 115 16.29 2.57 10.80
N LYS A 116 15.92 3.78 11.26
CA LYS A 116 16.84 4.92 11.41
C LYS A 116 18.07 4.56 12.24
N ARG A 117 17.87 3.98 13.43
CA ARG A 117 18.98 3.58 14.32
C ARG A 117 19.92 2.58 13.67
N LEU A 118 19.38 1.56 12.99
CA LEU A 118 20.23 0.56 12.33
C LEU A 118 21.02 1.16 11.17
N LEU A 119 20.43 2.08 10.39
CA LEU A 119 21.14 2.78 9.31
C LEU A 119 22.27 3.65 9.87
N GLN A 120 22.02 4.42 10.92
CA GLN A 120 23.05 5.26 11.56
C GLN A 120 24.17 4.45 12.20
N ASN A 121 23.89 3.23 12.64
CA ASN A 121 24.92 2.31 13.13
C ASN A 121 25.75 1.69 11.98
N ALA A 122 25.15 1.52 10.80
CA ALA A 122 25.81 0.91 9.65
C ALA A 122 26.72 1.90 8.92
N VAL A 123 26.34 3.17 8.88
CA VAL A 123 27.13 4.24 8.25
C VAL A 123 26.93 5.58 8.94
N GLU A 124 28.04 6.25 9.23
CA GLU A 124 28.08 7.57 9.85
C GLU A 124 28.08 8.70 8.79
N GLY A 125 27.85 9.93 9.24
CA GLY A 125 27.96 11.13 8.41
C GLY A 125 26.69 12.00 8.43
N PRO A 126 26.81 13.28 8.04
CA PRO A 126 25.67 14.20 8.02
C PRO A 126 24.66 13.78 6.96
N LEU A 127 23.37 13.93 7.26
CA LEU A 127 22.31 13.77 6.25
C LEU A 127 22.09 15.11 5.53
N THR A 128 22.17 15.10 4.20
CA THR A 128 22.07 16.31 3.37
C THR A 128 20.72 16.42 2.67
N HIS A 129 20.15 15.29 2.25
CA HIS A 129 18.90 15.23 1.48
C HIS A 129 18.04 14.05 1.94
N ILE A 130 16.73 14.26 1.89
CA ILE A 130 15.69 13.24 2.05
C ILE A 130 14.83 13.30 0.80
N ILE A 131 14.87 12.25 -0.01
CA ILE A 131 14.04 12.10 -1.20
C ILE A 131 12.87 11.19 -0.82
N LEU A 132 11.64 11.69 -0.97
CA LEU A 132 10.43 10.92 -0.70
C LEU A 132 9.78 10.55 -2.02
N SER A 133 9.69 9.26 -2.32
CA SER A 133 9.19 8.75 -3.59
C SER A 133 7.76 9.21 -3.87
N HIS A 134 6.88 9.17 -2.87
CA HIS A 134 5.49 9.63 -2.93
C HIS A 134 4.89 9.77 -1.51
N SER A 135 3.66 10.27 -1.42
CA SER A 135 3.03 10.70 -0.17
C SER A 135 2.44 9.58 0.72
N HIS A 136 2.71 8.30 0.48
CA HIS A 136 2.12 7.23 1.30
C HIS A 136 2.84 7.01 2.62
N ALA A 137 2.08 6.57 3.62
CA ALA A 137 2.47 6.59 5.03
C ALA A 137 3.69 5.71 5.34
N ASP A 138 3.86 4.63 4.59
CA ASP A 138 4.97 3.68 4.63
C ASP A 138 6.22 4.12 3.88
N HIS A 139 6.20 5.28 3.23
CA HIS A 139 7.35 5.90 2.57
C HIS A 139 7.81 7.18 3.27
N ILE A 140 6.92 7.84 4.00
CA ILE A 140 7.20 9.15 4.62
C ILE A 140 7.32 9.08 6.15
N GLY A 141 7.06 7.93 6.76
CA GLY A 141 6.80 7.76 8.18
C GLY A 141 7.93 8.25 9.10
N ALA A 142 9.21 8.02 8.75
CA ALA A 142 10.34 8.48 9.55
C ALA A 142 10.77 9.91 9.27
N THR A 143 10.16 10.64 8.32
CA THR A 143 10.69 11.93 7.86
C THR A 143 10.89 12.93 8.99
N LYS A 144 9.92 13.01 9.92
CA LYS A 144 10.00 13.87 11.11
C LYS A 144 11.14 13.48 12.06
N PHE A 145 11.43 12.19 12.20
CA PHE A 145 12.53 11.68 13.02
C PHE A 145 13.90 11.99 12.43
N TRP A 146 14.02 11.97 11.10
CA TRP A 146 15.25 12.37 10.43
C TRP A 146 15.44 13.89 10.46
N LYS A 147 14.39 14.68 10.19
CA LYS A 147 14.48 16.15 10.23
C LYS A 147 14.71 16.73 11.63
N SER A 148 14.23 16.07 12.68
CA SER A 148 14.50 16.53 14.05
C SER A 148 15.98 16.41 14.43
N GLU A 149 16.73 15.48 13.82
CA GLU A 149 18.16 15.35 14.02
C GLU A 149 19.01 16.09 13.00
N PHE A 150 18.54 16.15 11.76
CA PHE A 150 19.21 16.82 10.64
C PHE A 150 18.32 17.94 10.09
N PRO A 151 18.12 19.05 10.83
CA PRO A 151 17.21 20.11 10.42
C PRO A 151 17.61 20.75 9.07
N GLY A 152 18.91 20.74 8.75
CA GLY A 152 19.46 21.23 7.49
C GLY A 152 19.30 20.30 6.28
N ALA A 153 18.85 19.05 6.47
CA ALA A 153 18.63 18.13 5.36
C ALA A 153 17.47 18.61 4.48
N LYS A 154 17.69 18.74 3.16
CA LYS A 154 16.66 19.20 2.22
C LYS A 154 15.70 18.07 1.85
N ILE A 155 14.41 18.31 1.94
CA ILE A 155 13.38 17.37 1.48
C ILE A 155 13.08 17.61 0.01
N ILE A 156 13.16 16.56 -0.80
CA ILE A 156 12.83 16.56 -2.23
C ILE A 156 11.58 15.70 -2.45
N THR A 157 10.57 16.26 -3.11
CA THR A 157 9.33 15.53 -3.48
C THR A 157 8.86 15.92 -4.88
N HIS A 158 7.88 15.19 -5.41
CA HIS A 158 7.10 15.67 -6.55
C HIS A 158 6.25 16.90 -6.18
N ARG A 159 5.88 17.73 -7.18
CA ARG A 159 4.98 18.88 -7.00
C ARG A 159 3.62 18.48 -6.43
N LYS A 160 3.10 17.34 -6.86
CA LYS A 160 1.79 16.85 -6.41
C LYS A 160 1.80 16.21 -5.02
N PHE A 161 2.96 16.05 -4.38
CA PHE A 161 3.08 15.45 -3.05
C PHE A 161 2.27 16.21 -1.99
N ALA A 162 2.26 17.54 -2.06
CA ALA A 162 1.50 18.38 -1.12
C ALA A 162 -0.01 18.12 -1.24
N GLU A 163 -0.52 17.93 -2.46
CA GLU A 163 -1.92 17.58 -2.69
C GLU A 163 -2.23 16.16 -2.24
N GLY A 164 -1.35 15.19 -2.55
CA GLY A 164 -1.43 13.80 -2.08
C GLY A 164 -1.59 13.73 -0.56
N GLN A 165 -0.66 14.36 0.13
CA GLN A 165 -0.67 14.49 1.59
C GLN A 165 -1.94 15.17 2.12
N ARG A 166 -2.38 16.27 1.49
CA ARG A 166 -3.55 17.02 1.95
C ARG A 166 -4.80 16.15 1.95
N TYR A 167 -5.15 15.51 0.82
CA TYR A 167 -6.41 14.74 0.76
C TYR A 167 -6.33 13.46 1.60
N LEU A 168 -5.17 12.80 1.67
CA LEU A 168 -4.98 11.63 2.52
C LEU A 168 -5.15 11.99 4.01
N LYS A 169 -4.75 13.21 4.40
CA LYS A 169 -4.99 13.73 5.75
C LYS A 169 -6.43 14.17 5.98
N ASP A 170 -7.04 14.89 5.04
CA ASP A 170 -8.45 15.34 5.13
C ASP A 170 -9.43 14.15 5.24
N LEU A 171 -9.09 13.02 4.61
CA LEU A 171 -9.87 11.78 4.60
C LEU A 171 -9.28 10.68 5.50
N GLU A 172 -8.40 11.03 6.45
CA GLU A 172 -7.64 10.06 7.24
C GLU A 172 -8.54 9.02 7.90
N GLN A 173 -9.60 9.45 8.60
CA GLN A 173 -10.53 8.51 9.25
C GLN A 173 -11.25 7.59 8.25
N HIS A 174 -11.60 8.11 7.07
CA HIS A 174 -12.28 7.35 6.03
C HIS A 174 -11.37 6.25 5.49
N PHE A 175 -10.14 6.59 5.10
CA PHE A 175 -9.17 5.61 4.60
C PHE A 175 -8.67 4.68 5.69
N TRP A 176 -8.53 5.14 6.93
CA TRP A 176 -8.12 4.31 8.07
C TRP A 176 -9.08 3.12 8.26
N ASN A 177 -10.39 3.39 8.30
CA ASN A 177 -11.41 2.37 8.49
C ASN A 177 -11.42 1.33 7.35
N ARG A 178 -11.18 1.76 6.11
CA ARG A 178 -11.09 0.88 4.94
C ARG A 178 -9.82 0.06 4.96
N ASN A 179 -8.69 0.70 5.25
CA ASN A 179 -7.39 0.05 5.33
C ASN A 179 -7.38 -1.05 6.39
N ARG A 180 -7.98 -0.84 7.55
CA ARG A 180 -8.09 -1.88 8.59
C ARG A 180 -8.78 -3.18 8.16
N LEU A 181 -9.62 -3.13 7.11
CA LEU A 181 -10.24 -4.34 6.56
C LEU A 181 -9.26 -5.18 5.74
N LEU A 182 -8.25 -4.55 5.16
CA LEU A 182 -7.19 -5.20 4.37
C LEU A 182 -5.93 -5.47 5.21
N TYR A 183 -5.64 -4.56 6.14
CA TYR A 183 -4.47 -4.50 6.99
C TYR A 183 -4.93 -4.62 8.46
N THR A 184 -5.32 -5.83 8.87
CA THR A 184 -5.96 -6.12 10.17
C THR A 184 -5.14 -5.72 11.39
N PHE A 185 -3.86 -5.49 11.18
CA PHE A 185 -2.89 -5.17 12.20
C PHE A 185 -2.85 -3.67 12.54
N MET A 186 -3.48 -2.83 11.71
CA MET A 186 -3.55 -1.40 11.96
C MET A 186 -4.34 -1.09 13.24
N PRO A 187 -3.89 -0.11 14.05
CA PRO A 187 -4.60 0.34 15.24
C PRO A 187 -6.05 0.73 14.96
N GLU A 188 -6.91 0.69 15.98
CA GLU A 188 -8.34 1.04 15.83
C GLU A 188 -8.58 2.46 15.32
N VAL A 189 -7.75 3.40 15.77
CA VAL A 189 -7.80 4.82 15.43
C VAL A 189 -6.44 5.31 14.91
N PRO A 190 -6.42 6.34 14.06
CA PRO A 190 -5.17 6.94 13.60
C PRO A 190 -4.37 7.56 14.77
N PRO A 191 -3.04 7.70 14.62
CA PRO A 191 -2.21 8.39 15.61
C PRO A 191 -2.69 9.82 15.87
N GLU A 192 -2.52 10.30 17.11
CA GLU A 192 -2.79 11.69 17.49
C GLU A 192 -2.01 12.68 16.62
N ALA A 193 -2.60 13.82 16.26
CA ALA A 193 -2.08 14.72 15.24
C ALA A 193 -0.69 15.34 15.56
N ASP A 194 -0.36 15.49 16.84
CA ASP A 194 0.92 16.02 17.34
C ASP A 194 1.96 14.92 17.57
N SER A 195 1.61 13.65 17.37
CA SER A 195 2.52 12.52 17.46
C SER A 195 3.57 12.54 16.35
N LEU A 196 4.78 12.06 16.66
CA LEU A 196 5.81 11.79 15.65
C LEU A 196 5.39 10.71 14.64
N PHE A 197 4.39 9.89 14.98
CA PHE A 197 3.79 8.89 14.11
C PHE A 197 2.62 9.44 13.27
N ALA A 198 2.23 10.70 13.48
CA ALA A 198 1.13 11.31 12.74
C ALA A 198 1.49 11.43 11.25
N TYR A 199 0.56 11.01 10.40
CA TYR A 199 0.68 11.17 8.95
C TYR A 199 0.72 12.65 8.55
N GLY A 200 1.55 12.96 7.54
CA GLY A 200 1.67 14.30 6.98
C GLY A 200 2.43 15.31 7.85
N GLY A 201 2.23 16.61 7.61
CA GLY A 201 3.03 17.70 8.16
C GLY A 201 4.43 17.83 7.54
N ILE A 202 4.64 17.35 6.31
CA ILE A 202 5.92 17.39 5.59
C ILE A 202 5.87 18.49 4.53
N THR A 203 6.85 19.38 4.57
CA THR A 203 7.04 20.45 3.58
C THR A 203 8.32 20.16 2.80
N ALA A 204 8.23 20.19 1.47
CA ALA A 204 9.37 20.02 0.60
C ALA A 204 10.22 21.29 0.54
N ASP A 205 11.54 21.14 0.56
CA ASP A 205 12.50 22.22 0.30
C ASP A 205 12.76 22.37 -1.20
N ILE A 206 12.69 21.26 -1.94
CA ILE A 206 12.87 21.17 -3.40
C ILE A 206 11.69 20.40 -3.98
N VAL A 207 11.14 20.93 -5.07
CA VAL A 207 10.01 20.34 -5.77
C VAL A 207 10.44 19.97 -7.18
N VAL A 208 10.20 18.71 -7.55
CA VAL A 208 10.36 18.18 -8.91
C VAL A 208 9.00 18.19 -9.61
N ASP A 209 8.96 18.59 -10.87
CA ASP A 209 7.72 18.72 -11.65
C ASP A 209 7.76 17.78 -12.85
N ASP A 210 6.62 17.46 -13.46
CA ASP A 210 6.50 16.44 -14.53
C ASP A 210 7.44 16.66 -15.74
N HIS A 211 7.93 17.89 -15.92
CA HIS A 211 8.77 18.30 -17.05
C HIS A 211 10.23 18.62 -16.68
N SER A 212 10.62 18.50 -15.41
CA SER A 212 11.97 18.82 -14.95
C SER A 212 12.50 17.73 -14.03
N GLU A 213 13.72 17.28 -14.31
CA GLU A 213 14.48 16.47 -13.37
C GLU A 213 15.34 17.35 -12.47
N TYR A 214 15.64 16.87 -11.28
CA TYR A 214 16.55 17.54 -10.36
C TYR A 214 17.85 16.74 -10.25
N ARG A 215 18.97 17.37 -10.59
CA ARG A 215 20.30 16.78 -10.53
C ARG A 215 21.15 17.47 -9.48
N PHE A 216 21.89 16.69 -8.71
CA PHE A 216 22.88 17.21 -7.77
C PHE A 216 24.02 16.20 -7.57
N GLN A 217 25.12 16.68 -7.01
CA GLN A 217 26.29 15.85 -6.71
C GLN A 217 26.73 16.05 -5.27
N ILE A 218 27.15 14.97 -4.62
CA ILE A 218 27.69 14.98 -3.26
C ILE A 218 28.83 13.97 -3.21
N GLY A 219 30.02 14.36 -2.74
CA GLY A 219 31.16 13.45 -2.62
C GLY A 219 31.54 12.74 -3.94
N GLY A 220 31.31 13.39 -5.09
CA GLY A 220 31.56 12.82 -6.42
C GLY A 220 30.51 11.84 -6.94
N VAL A 221 29.41 11.61 -6.21
CA VAL A 221 28.28 10.79 -6.65
C VAL A 221 27.20 11.67 -7.28
N GLU A 222 26.75 11.33 -8.48
CA GLU A 222 25.63 11.99 -9.16
C GLU A 222 24.28 11.37 -8.77
N PHE A 223 23.33 12.22 -8.38
CA PHE A 223 21.96 11.88 -8.05
C PHE A 223 21.02 12.56 -9.04
N VAL A 224 20.12 11.78 -9.65
CA VAL A 224 19.13 12.27 -10.60
C VAL A 224 17.74 11.91 -10.12
N VAL A 225 16.97 12.89 -9.68
CA VAL A 225 15.59 12.70 -9.25
C VAL A 225 14.67 12.97 -10.43
N LEU A 226 13.89 11.97 -10.81
CA LEU A 226 13.02 11.98 -12.00
C LEU A 226 11.56 11.94 -11.57
N PRO A 227 10.69 12.80 -12.13
CA PRO A 227 9.24 12.66 -11.99
C PRO A 227 8.75 11.44 -12.79
N THR A 228 7.87 10.65 -12.17
CA THR A 228 7.27 9.45 -12.79
C THR A 228 5.77 9.38 -12.47
N PRO A 229 4.96 10.32 -12.98
CA PRO A 229 3.52 10.39 -12.69
C PRO A 229 2.76 9.17 -13.24
N GLY A 230 1.55 8.94 -12.70
CA GLY A 230 0.65 7.85 -13.11
C GLY A 230 0.93 6.49 -12.47
N ALA A 231 1.97 6.36 -11.65
CA ALA A 231 2.39 5.11 -11.03
C ALA A 231 1.59 4.72 -9.77
N GLU A 232 2.23 4.62 -8.60
CA GLU A 232 1.55 4.44 -7.31
C GLU A 232 0.56 5.61 -7.03
N GLY A 233 0.95 6.79 -7.48
CA GLY A 233 0.22 8.02 -7.37
C GLY A 233 0.78 9.05 -8.34
N ASP A 234 0.04 10.13 -8.51
CA ASP A 234 0.41 11.27 -9.35
C ASP A 234 1.65 12.04 -8.85
N ASP A 235 2.06 11.80 -7.61
CA ASP A 235 3.19 12.43 -6.93
C ASP A 235 4.45 11.56 -6.87
N ASN A 236 4.56 10.57 -7.74
CA ASN A 236 5.71 9.68 -7.78
C ASN A 236 6.96 10.33 -8.36
N ILE A 237 8.08 10.13 -7.68
CA ILE A 237 9.45 10.35 -8.17
C ILE A 237 10.30 9.10 -7.92
N VAL A 238 11.31 8.93 -8.76
CA VAL A 238 12.36 7.92 -8.59
C VAL A 238 13.73 8.59 -8.46
N LEU A 239 14.67 7.90 -7.84
CA LEU A 239 16.07 8.32 -7.81
C LEU A 239 16.91 7.39 -8.71
N TRP A 240 17.63 7.99 -9.64
CA TRP A 240 18.55 7.31 -10.55
C TRP A 240 20.00 7.64 -10.21
N LEU A 241 20.83 6.61 -10.10
CA LEU A 241 22.30 6.72 -9.97
C LEU A 241 22.95 6.24 -11.29
N PRO A 242 23.39 7.17 -12.17
CA PRO A 242 23.86 6.82 -13.51
C PRO A 242 25.05 5.86 -13.54
N HIS A 243 26.02 6.06 -12.64
CA HIS A 243 27.25 5.27 -12.62
C HIS A 243 27.01 3.80 -12.25
N SER A 244 26.17 3.53 -11.25
CA SER A 244 25.83 2.16 -10.82
C SER A 244 24.64 1.58 -11.58
N LYS A 245 24.04 2.36 -12.48
CA LYS A 245 22.80 2.03 -13.19
C LYS A 245 21.68 1.51 -12.28
N ALA A 246 21.59 2.13 -11.11
CA ALA A 246 20.68 1.73 -10.04
C ALA A 246 19.51 2.72 -9.91
N LEU A 247 18.29 2.19 -9.96
CA LEU A 247 17.05 2.95 -9.83
C LEU A 247 16.37 2.63 -8.49
N PHE A 248 16.25 3.63 -7.63
CA PHE A 248 15.42 3.56 -6.43
C PHE A 248 14.00 3.94 -6.84
N SER A 249 13.12 2.94 -6.90
CA SER A 249 11.82 3.10 -7.57
C SER A 249 10.73 3.61 -6.65
N GLY A 250 10.92 3.58 -5.33
CA GLY A 250 9.78 3.61 -4.42
C GLY A 250 8.80 2.52 -4.84
N ASP A 251 7.56 2.95 -5.07
CA ASP A 251 6.46 2.13 -5.59
C ASP A 251 6.10 2.44 -7.04
N PHE A 252 7.00 3.05 -7.81
CA PHE A 252 6.77 3.27 -9.23
C PHE A 252 6.35 1.98 -9.99
N PHE A 253 6.97 0.85 -9.67
CA PHE A 253 6.55 -0.46 -10.19
C PHE A 253 5.53 -1.18 -9.29
N GLY A 254 5.22 -0.60 -8.14
CA GLY A 254 4.48 -1.18 -7.03
C GLY A 254 5.34 -2.08 -6.13
N PRO A 255 4.71 -2.77 -5.15
CA PRO A 255 5.42 -3.54 -4.15
C PRO A 255 6.00 -4.86 -4.68
N LEU A 256 5.66 -5.29 -5.91
CA LEU A 256 6.20 -6.49 -6.53
C LEU A 256 6.82 -6.11 -7.87
N PHE A 257 7.92 -6.75 -8.26
CA PHE A 257 8.56 -6.48 -9.54
C PHE A 257 8.97 -7.79 -10.24
N PRO A 258 8.57 -8.02 -11.50
CA PRO A 258 7.56 -7.27 -12.27
C PRO A 258 6.11 -7.59 -11.83
N MET A 259 5.19 -6.65 -12.05
CA MET A 259 3.75 -6.84 -11.81
C MET A 259 2.90 -5.97 -12.74
N LEU A 260 1.59 -6.24 -12.84
CA LEU A 260 0.67 -5.23 -13.38
C LEU A 260 0.57 -4.05 -12.41
N PRO A 261 0.53 -2.80 -12.91
CA PRO A 261 0.31 -1.65 -12.05
C PRO A 261 -1.05 -1.74 -11.37
N ASN A 262 -1.14 -1.14 -10.20
CA ASN A 262 -2.40 -1.06 -9.47
C ASN A 262 -3.13 0.24 -9.81
N LEU A 263 -3.63 0.41 -11.05
CA LEU A 263 -4.22 1.70 -11.51
C LEU A 263 -5.38 2.23 -10.64
N PHE A 264 -5.89 1.38 -9.75
CA PHE A 264 -6.69 1.74 -8.59
C PHE A 264 -6.40 0.80 -7.43
N THR A 265 -6.21 1.34 -6.22
CA THR A 265 -6.09 0.51 -5.02
C THR A 265 -7.45 0.28 -4.34
N LEU A 266 -7.74 -0.96 -3.95
CA LEU A 266 -9.01 -1.34 -3.31
C LEU A 266 -9.29 -0.59 -1.99
N ARG A 267 -8.25 -0.12 -1.30
CA ARG A 267 -8.41 0.76 -0.13
C ARG A 267 -9.07 2.10 -0.47
N GLY A 268 -9.10 2.46 -1.75
CA GLY A 268 -9.71 3.67 -2.29
C GLY A 268 -8.70 4.80 -2.34
N GLU A 269 -8.43 5.29 -3.54
CA GLU A 269 -7.70 6.53 -3.83
C GLU A 269 -8.17 7.07 -5.20
N LYS A 270 -7.61 8.21 -5.62
CA LYS A 270 -7.82 8.72 -6.98
C LYS A 270 -7.33 7.68 -8.00
N PHE A 271 -8.04 7.56 -9.12
CA PHE A 271 -7.55 6.75 -10.24
C PHE A 271 -6.22 7.29 -10.75
N ARG A 272 -5.33 6.37 -11.08
CA ARG A 272 -4.02 6.70 -11.65
C ARG A 272 -4.16 6.90 -13.15
N ASP A 273 -3.40 7.84 -13.70
CA ASP A 273 -3.36 8.10 -15.13
C ASP A 273 -2.58 7.00 -15.87
N PRO A 274 -3.25 6.14 -16.66
CA PRO A 274 -2.60 5.03 -17.35
C PRO A 274 -1.60 5.49 -18.42
N VAL A 275 -1.86 6.62 -19.08
CA VAL A 275 -0.99 7.13 -20.15
C VAL A 275 0.25 7.77 -19.57
N ALA A 276 0.10 8.53 -18.48
CA ALA A 276 1.24 9.06 -17.74
C ALA A 276 2.15 7.94 -17.22
N TYR A 277 1.57 6.82 -16.77
CA TYR A 277 2.35 5.66 -16.34
C TYR A 277 3.15 5.02 -17.47
N ILE A 278 2.51 4.78 -18.63
CA ILE A 278 3.18 4.21 -19.80
C ILE A 278 4.34 5.12 -20.26
N ASN A 279 4.09 6.44 -20.34
CA ASN A 279 5.13 7.40 -20.72
C ASN A 279 6.29 7.43 -19.70
N SER A 280 5.98 7.29 -18.41
CA SER A 280 7.01 7.18 -17.36
C SER A 280 7.84 5.90 -17.53
N LEU A 281 7.21 4.77 -17.87
CA LEU A 281 7.93 3.52 -18.15
C LEU A 281 8.86 3.65 -19.37
N ASP A 282 8.40 4.30 -20.45
CA ASP A 282 9.23 4.56 -21.62
C ASP A 282 10.47 5.39 -21.26
N ARG A 283 10.31 6.45 -20.44
CA ARG A 283 11.45 7.25 -19.95
C ARG A 283 12.42 6.43 -19.09
N ILE A 284 11.91 5.52 -18.26
CA ILE A 284 12.77 4.67 -17.42
C ILE A 284 13.54 3.64 -18.25
N LEU A 285 12.94 3.11 -19.33
CA LEU A 285 13.63 2.21 -20.26
C LEU A 285 14.84 2.88 -20.92
N GLU A 286 14.74 4.17 -21.27
CA GLU A 286 15.85 4.94 -21.87
C GLU A 286 17.09 5.04 -20.96
N LEU A 287 16.94 4.89 -19.64
CA LEU A 287 18.06 4.99 -18.69
C LEU A 287 19.00 3.77 -18.73
N GLY A 288 18.56 2.63 -19.26
CA GLY A 288 19.34 1.40 -19.23
C GLY A 288 19.59 0.87 -17.81
N VAL A 289 18.56 0.94 -16.94
CA VAL A 289 18.53 0.39 -15.57
C VAL A 289 19.00 -1.07 -15.52
N GLU A 290 19.96 -1.38 -14.64
CA GLU A 290 20.48 -2.73 -14.40
C GLU A 290 20.13 -3.27 -13.00
N MET A 291 19.73 -2.38 -12.08
CA MET A 291 19.26 -2.74 -10.74
C MET A 291 18.09 -1.84 -10.33
N VAL A 292 17.02 -2.45 -9.82
CA VAL A 292 15.89 -1.76 -9.19
C VAL A 292 15.95 -1.99 -7.69
N LEU A 293 15.92 -0.91 -6.91
CA LEU A 293 15.84 -0.90 -5.46
C LEU A 293 14.45 -0.40 -5.05
N PRO A 294 13.48 -1.30 -4.86
CA PRO A 294 12.12 -0.93 -4.47
C PRO A 294 12.03 -0.60 -2.98
N SER A 295 11.02 0.18 -2.62
CA SER A 295 10.70 0.44 -1.21
C SER A 295 9.97 -0.71 -0.53
N HIS A 296 9.78 -1.84 -1.22
CA HIS A 296 9.24 -3.08 -0.65
C HIS A 296 10.03 -4.30 -1.11
N PHE A 297 10.21 -5.29 -0.23
CA PHE A 297 11.00 -6.51 -0.51
C PHE A 297 12.43 -6.22 -0.99
N ASP A 298 13.05 -7.17 -1.71
CA ASP A 298 14.45 -7.16 -2.10
C ASP A 298 14.74 -6.45 -3.43
N PRO A 299 15.94 -5.86 -3.60
CA PRO A 299 16.39 -5.37 -4.89
C PRO A 299 16.36 -6.45 -5.98
N HIS A 300 16.06 -6.02 -7.19
CA HIS A 300 16.07 -6.84 -8.39
C HIS A 300 17.26 -6.44 -9.23
N SER A 301 18.13 -7.38 -9.57
CA SER A 301 19.35 -7.14 -10.34
C SER A 301 19.58 -8.24 -11.36
N GLY A 302 20.31 -7.91 -12.43
CA GLY A 302 20.71 -8.87 -13.46
C GLY A 302 20.07 -8.59 -14.82
N GLY A 303 20.28 -9.52 -15.76
CA GLY A 303 20.00 -9.31 -17.19
C GLY A 303 18.53 -9.18 -17.59
N THR A 304 17.58 -9.42 -16.68
CA THR A 304 16.14 -9.34 -17.00
C THR A 304 15.52 -8.00 -16.68
N VAL A 305 16.16 -7.12 -15.90
CA VAL A 305 15.53 -5.88 -15.39
C VAL A 305 14.92 -5.04 -16.52
N GLN A 306 15.65 -4.81 -17.61
CA GLN A 306 15.13 -4.08 -18.77
C GLN A 306 13.93 -4.79 -19.43
N ALA A 307 14.03 -6.11 -19.58
CA ALA A 307 12.95 -6.91 -20.17
C ALA A 307 11.70 -6.91 -19.26
N ASP A 308 11.88 -6.91 -17.95
CA ASP A 308 10.80 -6.86 -16.96
C ASP A 308 10.08 -5.50 -16.96
N ILE A 309 10.82 -4.39 -17.08
CA ILE A 309 10.24 -3.04 -17.26
C ILE A 309 9.46 -2.98 -18.58
N GLN A 310 10.05 -3.49 -19.66
CA GLN A 310 9.44 -3.53 -20.99
C GLN A 310 8.16 -4.37 -20.98
N LEU A 311 8.18 -5.52 -20.30
CA LEU A 311 7.00 -6.37 -20.08
C LEU A 311 5.88 -5.61 -19.35
N MET A 312 6.19 -4.90 -18.27
CA MET A 312 5.20 -4.08 -17.54
C MET A 312 4.59 -2.98 -18.43
N ARG A 313 5.42 -2.33 -19.26
CA ARG A 313 4.99 -1.29 -20.21
C ARG A 313 4.05 -1.84 -21.26
N ASP A 314 4.43 -2.92 -21.93
CA ASP A 314 3.62 -3.53 -22.99
C ASP A 314 2.33 -4.14 -22.44
N ALA A 315 2.38 -4.78 -21.27
CA ALA A 315 1.20 -5.32 -20.60
C ALA A 315 0.18 -4.21 -20.26
N THR A 316 0.66 -3.10 -19.70
CA THR A 316 -0.20 -1.95 -19.37
C THR A 316 -0.80 -1.33 -20.63
N HIS A 317 0.02 -1.09 -21.66
CA HIS A 317 -0.44 -0.56 -22.94
C HIS A 317 -1.46 -1.48 -23.61
N SER A 318 -1.25 -2.80 -23.57
CA SER A 318 -2.19 -3.78 -24.12
C SER A 318 -3.57 -3.72 -23.44
N ILE A 319 -3.59 -3.66 -22.10
CA ILE A 319 -4.86 -3.55 -21.33
C ILE A 319 -5.56 -2.22 -21.66
N HIS A 320 -4.81 -1.13 -21.74
CA HIS A 320 -5.34 0.18 -22.11
C HIS A 320 -5.98 0.15 -23.50
N GLN A 321 -5.24 -0.29 -24.52
CA GLN A 321 -5.73 -0.33 -25.89
C GLN A 321 -6.97 -1.21 -26.04
N GLN A 322 -6.96 -2.42 -25.47
CA GLN A 322 -8.12 -3.31 -25.51
C GLN A 322 -9.35 -2.71 -24.82
N THR A 323 -9.15 -1.96 -23.73
CA THR A 323 -10.22 -1.25 -23.03
C THR A 323 -10.80 -0.14 -23.91
N ILE A 324 -9.94 0.70 -24.51
CA ILE A 324 -10.37 1.78 -25.41
C ILE A 324 -11.10 1.24 -26.64
N ASP A 325 -10.58 0.21 -27.29
CA ASP A 325 -11.21 -0.42 -28.46
C ASP A 325 -12.59 -0.96 -28.11
N GLY A 326 -12.72 -1.60 -26.94
CA GLY A 326 -13.98 -2.11 -26.46
C GLY A 326 -14.99 -1.02 -26.06
N MET A 327 -14.53 0.08 -25.47
CA MET A 327 -15.36 1.27 -25.22
C MET A 327 -15.90 1.85 -26.52
N ASN A 328 -15.04 2.02 -27.53
CA ASN A 328 -15.43 2.52 -28.86
C ASN A 328 -16.39 1.55 -29.59
N ALA A 329 -16.31 0.26 -29.31
CA ALA A 329 -17.24 -0.75 -29.79
C ALA A 329 -18.57 -0.81 -29.01
N GLY A 330 -18.78 0.07 -28.02
CA GLY A 330 -20.00 0.15 -27.22
C GLY A 330 -20.16 -0.96 -26.18
N LYS A 331 -19.09 -1.67 -25.82
CA LYS A 331 -19.12 -2.68 -24.74
C LYS A 331 -19.26 -1.99 -23.38
N SER A 332 -20.02 -2.61 -22.48
CA SER A 332 -20.11 -2.14 -21.09
C SER A 332 -18.81 -2.42 -20.33
N VAL A 333 -18.58 -1.68 -19.24
CA VAL A 333 -17.42 -1.92 -18.35
C VAL A 333 -17.40 -3.38 -17.86
N TRP A 334 -18.56 -3.98 -17.60
CA TRP A 334 -18.69 -5.35 -17.12
C TRP A 334 -18.27 -6.39 -18.16
N GLN A 335 -18.61 -6.16 -19.43
CA GLN A 335 -18.15 -7.00 -20.55
C GLN A 335 -16.63 -6.88 -20.70
N LEU A 336 -16.08 -5.66 -20.65
CA LEU A 336 -14.64 -5.44 -20.77
C LEU A 336 -13.84 -6.12 -19.65
N MET A 337 -14.32 -6.04 -18.41
CA MET A 337 -13.70 -6.73 -17.27
C MET A 337 -13.60 -8.25 -17.47
N GLN A 338 -14.49 -8.84 -18.27
CA GLN A 338 -14.51 -10.27 -18.59
C GLN A 338 -13.68 -10.59 -19.84
N ASP A 339 -13.80 -9.77 -20.89
CA ASP A 339 -13.24 -10.02 -22.21
C ASP A 339 -11.74 -9.70 -22.31
N VAL A 340 -11.29 -8.61 -21.68
CA VAL A 340 -9.89 -8.17 -21.78
C VAL A 340 -8.97 -9.17 -21.08
N LYS A 341 -7.92 -9.59 -21.78
CA LYS A 341 -6.89 -10.52 -21.30
C LYS A 341 -5.52 -10.07 -21.78
N LEU A 342 -4.49 -10.41 -21.01
CA LEU A 342 -3.12 -10.29 -21.48
C LEU A 342 -2.82 -11.42 -22.48
N PRO A 343 -2.16 -11.11 -23.62
CA PRO A 343 -1.53 -12.12 -24.45
C PRO A 343 -0.50 -12.95 -23.67
N ASP A 344 -0.26 -14.20 -24.08
CA ASP A 344 0.64 -15.13 -23.37
C ASP A 344 2.05 -14.58 -23.13
N HIS A 345 2.60 -13.83 -24.09
CA HIS A 345 3.93 -13.22 -23.98
C HIS A 345 3.97 -11.97 -23.08
N LEU A 346 2.81 -11.47 -22.65
CA LEU A 346 2.67 -10.31 -21.75
C LEU A 346 2.20 -10.71 -20.35
N GLN A 347 2.17 -12.00 -20.03
CA GLN A 347 1.77 -12.46 -18.70
C GLN A 347 2.77 -11.94 -17.65
N VAL A 348 2.23 -11.27 -16.64
CA VAL A 348 2.98 -10.68 -15.52
C VAL A 348 2.17 -10.85 -14.24
N SER A 349 2.81 -10.76 -13.08
CA SER A 349 2.16 -10.95 -11.79
C SER A 349 0.93 -10.05 -11.62
N GLN A 350 -0.17 -10.63 -11.16
CA GLN A 350 -1.39 -9.92 -10.74
C GLN A 350 -1.58 -9.93 -9.21
N GLY A 351 -0.47 -10.11 -8.47
CA GLY A 351 -0.48 -10.21 -7.01
C GLY A 351 -0.86 -8.91 -6.28
N HIS A 352 -0.87 -7.78 -6.99
CA HIS A 352 -1.30 -6.48 -6.45
C HIS A 352 -2.25 -5.74 -7.41
N GLY A 353 -1.81 -5.39 -8.62
CA GLY A 353 -2.71 -4.98 -9.71
C GLY A 353 -3.41 -6.18 -10.35
N LYS A 354 -4.56 -5.97 -11.01
CA LYS A 354 -5.33 -7.05 -11.66
C LYS A 354 -5.92 -6.54 -12.98
N VAL A 355 -5.88 -7.35 -14.04
CA VAL A 355 -6.37 -6.96 -15.39
C VAL A 355 -7.78 -6.38 -15.32
N SER A 356 -8.72 -7.12 -14.72
CA SER A 356 -10.12 -6.69 -14.63
C SER A 356 -10.30 -5.38 -13.85
N TRP A 357 -9.46 -5.13 -12.85
CA TRP A 357 -9.54 -3.89 -12.07
C TRP A 357 -8.90 -2.72 -12.82
N ASN A 358 -7.80 -2.96 -13.53
CA ASN A 358 -7.19 -1.97 -14.40
C ASN A 358 -8.13 -1.56 -15.54
N VAL A 359 -8.81 -2.52 -16.17
CA VAL A 359 -9.86 -2.23 -17.18
C VAL A 359 -10.92 -1.30 -16.61
N ARG A 360 -11.46 -1.62 -15.43
CA ARG A 360 -12.45 -0.78 -14.76
C ARG A 360 -11.89 0.61 -14.43
N SER A 361 -10.66 0.68 -13.97
CA SER A 361 -9.99 1.93 -13.60
C SER A 361 -9.78 2.83 -14.80
N ILE A 362 -9.35 2.26 -15.93
CA ILE A 362 -9.18 2.97 -17.21
C ILE A 362 -10.53 3.47 -17.71
N TRP A 363 -11.56 2.62 -17.66
CA TRP A 363 -12.92 3.00 -18.05
C TRP A 363 -13.44 4.16 -17.19
N GLU A 364 -13.33 4.08 -15.85
CA GLU A 364 -13.79 5.12 -14.93
C GLU A 364 -12.92 6.38 -14.97
N TYR A 365 -11.63 6.28 -15.31
CA TYR A 365 -10.75 7.44 -15.55
C TYR A 365 -11.27 8.29 -16.72
N TYR A 366 -11.74 7.67 -17.81
CA TYR A 366 -12.25 8.40 -18.98
C TYR A 366 -13.75 8.74 -18.93
N SER A 367 -14.58 7.86 -18.37
CA SER A 367 -16.05 7.98 -18.42
C SER A 367 -16.70 8.30 -17.07
N THR A 368 -15.95 8.20 -15.96
CA THR A 368 -16.41 8.51 -14.60
C THR A 368 -17.60 7.65 -14.14
N TRP A 369 -18.56 8.20 -13.41
CA TRP A 369 -19.58 7.45 -12.66
C TRP A 369 -20.86 7.13 -13.45
N PHE A 370 -21.19 7.92 -14.49
CA PHE A 370 -22.44 7.76 -15.25
C PHE A 370 -22.21 6.87 -16.47
N LYS A 371 -22.80 5.66 -16.48
CA LYS A 371 -22.46 4.63 -17.46
C LYS A 371 -23.33 4.58 -18.69
N PHE A 372 -24.39 5.41 -18.74
CA PHE A 372 -25.40 5.37 -19.79
C PHE A 372 -26.11 4.01 -19.89
N GLU A 373 -26.17 3.25 -18.78
CA GLU A 373 -26.84 1.95 -18.73
C GLU A 373 -28.30 2.08 -18.29
N SER A 374 -28.61 3.06 -17.44
CA SER A 374 -29.97 3.24 -16.90
C SER A 374 -30.25 4.68 -16.45
N THR A 375 -31.50 5.12 -16.62
CA THR A 375 -31.99 6.39 -16.04
C THR A 375 -31.81 6.46 -14.52
N THR A 376 -31.84 5.31 -13.83
CA THR A 376 -31.69 5.26 -12.36
C THR A 376 -30.30 5.71 -11.88
N GLU A 377 -29.28 5.69 -12.74
CA GLU A 377 -27.94 6.15 -12.38
C GLU A 377 -27.91 7.65 -12.02
N LEU A 378 -28.85 8.44 -12.55
CA LEU A 378 -28.97 9.88 -12.26
C LEU A 378 -29.42 10.19 -10.82
N TYR A 379 -29.94 9.20 -10.09
CA TYR A 379 -30.65 9.41 -8.84
C TYR A 379 -29.99 8.66 -7.68
N PRO A 380 -30.07 9.18 -6.45
CA PRO A 380 -29.33 8.64 -5.31
C PRO A 380 -29.98 7.40 -4.67
N VAL A 381 -30.94 6.76 -5.34
CA VAL A 381 -31.66 5.60 -4.79
C VAL A 381 -31.00 4.31 -5.28
N PRO A 382 -30.27 3.57 -4.42
CA PRO A 382 -29.61 2.35 -4.83
C PRO A 382 -30.62 1.21 -5.01
N VAL A 383 -30.38 0.31 -5.95
CA VAL A 383 -31.24 -0.88 -6.18
C VAL A 383 -31.45 -1.73 -4.92
N ARG A 384 -30.50 -1.69 -3.98
CA ARG A 384 -30.56 -2.41 -2.70
C ARG A 384 -31.73 -1.98 -1.81
N THR A 385 -32.33 -0.81 -2.04
CA THR A 385 -33.55 -0.41 -1.31
C THR A 385 -34.76 -1.26 -1.67
N LEU A 386 -34.71 -2.00 -2.80
CA LEU A 386 -35.79 -2.87 -3.25
C LEU A 386 -35.65 -4.31 -2.76
N TYR A 387 -34.54 -4.66 -2.10
CA TYR A 387 -34.27 -6.04 -1.72
C TYR A 387 -35.32 -6.59 -0.74
N PRO A 388 -35.76 -5.87 0.30
CA PRO A 388 -36.83 -6.35 1.19
C PRO A 388 -38.15 -6.61 0.45
N GLU A 389 -38.54 -5.73 -0.48
CA GLU A 389 -39.76 -5.89 -1.28
C GLU A 389 -39.65 -7.11 -2.22
N LEU A 390 -38.48 -7.35 -2.81
CA LEU A 390 -38.23 -8.53 -3.64
C LEU A 390 -38.38 -9.83 -2.83
N VAL A 391 -37.89 -9.86 -1.58
CA VAL A 391 -38.12 -10.99 -0.67
C VAL A 391 -39.62 -11.15 -0.39
N GLY A 392 -40.32 -10.06 -0.03
CA GLY A 392 -41.75 -10.09 0.26
C GLY A 392 -42.60 -10.61 -0.92
N LEU A 393 -42.22 -10.30 -2.16
CA LEU A 393 -42.88 -10.85 -3.36
C LEU A 393 -42.66 -12.36 -3.53
N LEU A 394 -41.55 -12.90 -3.05
CA LEU A 394 -41.26 -14.34 -3.07
C LEU A 394 -41.92 -15.09 -1.90
N GLY A 395 -42.35 -14.37 -0.87
CA GLY A 395 -42.95 -14.86 0.36
C GLY A 395 -41.95 -15.02 1.50
N ASP A 396 -40.74 -15.50 1.20
CA ASP A 396 -39.64 -15.70 2.15
C ASP A 396 -38.28 -15.74 1.42
N ALA A 397 -37.19 -15.78 2.20
CA ALA A 397 -35.83 -15.97 1.69
C ALA A 397 -35.51 -17.38 1.16
N ASP A 398 -36.32 -18.42 1.41
CA ASP A 398 -35.93 -19.81 1.16
C ASP A 398 -35.70 -20.09 -0.33
N LYS A 399 -36.51 -19.49 -1.20
CA LYS A 399 -36.33 -19.60 -2.66
C LYS A 399 -35.01 -18.98 -3.13
N LEU A 400 -34.60 -17.86 -2.52
CA LEU A 400 -33.32 -17.21 -2.83
C LEU A 400 -32.15 -18.05 -2.33
N LEU A 401 -32.27 -18.67 -1.15
CA LEU A 401 -31.24 -19.57 -0.61
C LEU A 401 -31.07 -20.82 -1.47
N LEU A 402 -32.17 -21.42 -1.94
CA LEU A 402 -32.14 -22.55 -2.88
C LEU A 402 -31.44 -22.17 -4.18
N LEU A 403 -31.79 -21.03 -4.79
CA LEU A 403 -31.14 -20.58 -6.01
C LEU A 403 -29.66 -20.23 -5.79
N ALA A 404 -29.31 -19.63 -4.64
CA ALA A 404 -27.92 -19.37 -4.28
C ALA A 404 -27.11 -20.66 -4.14
N GLN A 405 -27.72 -21.72 -3.59
CA GLN A 405 -27.10 -23.05 -3.48
C GLN A 405 -26.87 -23.69 -4.86
N GLU A 406 -27.81 -23.54 -5.80
CA GLU A 406 -27.65 -23.98 -7.18
C GLU A 406 -26.52 -23.23 -7.89
N LYS A 407 -26.48 -21.90 -7.75
CA LYS A 407 -25.40 -21.06 -8.31
C LYS A 407 -24.04 -21.42 -7.74
N LEU A 408 -23.97 -21.68 -6.44
CA LEU A 408 -22.77 -22.20 -5.79
C LEU A 408 -22.33 -23.55 -6.38
N ALA A 409 -23.26 -24.48 -6.61
CA ALA A 409 -22.97 -25.79 -7.20
C ALA A 409 -22.47 -25.68 -8.66
N GLN A 410 -22.93 -24.67 -9.40
CA GLN A 410 -22.48 -24.35 -10.76
C GLN A 410 -21.13 -23.59 -10.80
N GLY A 411 -20.59 -23.17 -9.64
CA GLY A 411 -19.37 -22.36 -9.56
C GLY A 411 -19.59 -20.88 -9.86
N GLU A 412 -20.83 -20.42 -9.96
CA GLU A 412 -21.22 -19.02 -10.20
C GLU A 412 -21.24 -18.22 -8.88
N LEU A 413 -20.06 -18.11 -8.26
CA LEU A 413 -19.90 -17.63 -6.88
C LEU A 413 -20.43 -16.20 -6.67
N GLU A 414 -20.18 -15.29 -7.61
CA GLU A 414 -20.64 -13.91 -7.55
C GLU A 414 -22.17 -13.80 -7.59
N GLN A 415 -22.82 -14.61 -8.43
CA GLN A 415 -24.29 -14.65 -8.51
C GLN A 415 -24.90 -15.23 -7.23
N ALA A 416 -24.30 -16.29 -6.69
CA ALA A 416 -24.70 -16.84 -5.40
C ALA A 416 -24.61 -15.77 -4.29
N LEU A 417 -23.55 -14.96 -4.28
CA LEU A 417 -23.37 -13.89 -3.31
C LEU A 417 -24.44 -12.79 -3.45
N HIS A 418 -24.77 -12.37 -4.67
CA HIS A 418 -25.86 -11.40 -4.89
C HIS A 418 -27.20 -11.89 -4.36
N LEU A 419 -27.55 -13.16 -4.59
CA LEU A 419 -28.78 -13.76 -4.07
C LEU A 419 -28.80 -13.78 -2.54
N LEU A 420 -27.66 -14.09 -1.92
CA LEU A 420 -27.51 -14.05 -0.48
C LEU A 420 -27.60 -12.64 0.10
N GLU A 421 -27.16 -11.61 -0.61
CA GLU A 421 -27.35 -10.21 -0.18
C GLU A 421 -28.83 -9.80 -0.19
N ILE A 422 -29.63 -10.31 -1.13
CA ILE A 422 -31.07 -10.05 -1.18
C ILE A 422 -31.77 -10.81 -0.05
N ALA A 423 -31.45 -12.10 0.12
CA ALA A 423 -32.02 -12.96 1.16
C ALA A 423 -31.76 -12.45 2.58
N ASP A 424 -30.66 -11.73 2.81
CA ASP A 424 -30.27 -11.16 4.11
C ASP A 424 -31.15 -9.98 4.55
N THR A 425 -31.98 -9.46 3.65
CA THR A 425 -32.88 -8.34 3.93
C THR A 425 -34.29 -8.78 4.33
N ASP A 426 -34.53 -10.08 4.47
CA ASP A 426 -35.81 -10.64 4.90
C ASP A 426 -36.15 -10.19 6.34
N PRO A 427 -37.18 -9.37 6.54
CA PRO A 427 -37.53 -8.86 7.87
C PRO A 427 -38.18 -9.92 8.78
N GLU A 428 -38.67 -11.03 8.21
CA GLU A 428 -39.33 -12.11 8.96
C GLU A 428 -38.40 -13.33 9.13
N GLN A 429 -37.12 -13.19 8.79
CA GLN A 429 -36.14 -14.28 8.84
C GLN A 429 -36.02 -14.86 10.25
N ASN A 430 -36.32 -16.14 10.38
CA ASN A 430 -36.13 -16.85 11.65
C ASN A 430 -34.66 -17.28 11.84
N GLN A 431 -34.31 -17.64 13.08
CA GLN A 431 -32.94 -18.03 13.44
C GLN A 431 -32.38 -19.19 12.60
N THR A 432 -33.22 -20.15 12.22
CA THR A 432 -32.78 -21.28 11.37
C THR A 432 -32.45 -20.82 9.96
N GLN A 433 -33.28 -19.95 9.38
CA GLN A 433 -33.03 -19.37 8.06
C GLN A 433 -31.77 -18.52 8.03
N LEU A 434 -31.59 -17.66 9.04
CA LEU A 434 -30.37 -16.84 9.18
C LEU A 434 -29.12 -17.72 9.30
N GLN A 435 -29.15 -18.76 10.15
CA GLN A 435 -28.02 -19.70 10.25
C GLN A 435 -27.72 -20.41 8.91
N ASN A 436 -28.75 -20.80 8.15
CA ASN A 436 -28.58 -21.42 6.84
C ASN A 436 -27.96 -20.44 5.83
N LEU A 437 -28.46 -19.20 5.79
CA LEU A 437 -27.93 -18.11 4.96
C LEU A 437 -26.46 -17.88 5.26
N LEU A 438 -26.09 -17.72 6.54
CA LEU A 438 -24.72 -17.42 6.94
C LEU A 438 -23.76 -18.59 6.66
N LYS A 439 -24.20 -19.85 6.85
CA LYS A 439 -23.41 -21.03 6.45
C LYS A 439 -23.17 -21.07 4.94
N LEU A 440 -24.19 -20.75 4.14
CA LEU A 440 -24.08 -20.70 2.69
C LEU A 440 -23.16 -19.56 2.24
N ARG A 441 -23.31 -18.36 2.81
CA ARG A 441 -22.42 -17.20 2.62
C ARG A 441 -20.97 -17.56 2.94
N LEU A 442 -20.72 -18.23 4.06
CA LEU A 442 -19.38 -18.66 4.46
C LEU A 442 -18.76 -19.60 3.42
N ASN A 443 -19.53 -20.57 2.92
CA ASN A 443 -19.06 -21.51 1.89
C ASN A 443 -18.72 -20.79 0.56
N VAL A 444 -19.61 -19.88 0.11
CA VAL A 444 -19.36 -19.05 -1.09
C VAL A 444 -18.06 -18.26 -0.94
N LEU A 445 -17.90 -17.52 0.17
CA LEU A 445 -16.71 -16.71 0.43
C LEU A 445 -15.43 -17.54 0.51
N GLN A 446 -15.47 -18.71 1.15
CA GLN A 446 -14.32 -19.63 1.22
C GLN A 446 -13.92 -20.17 -0.16
N LYS A 447 -14.89 -20.50 -1.02
CA LYS A 447 -14.59 -20.88 -2.41
C LYS A 447 -14.04 -19.71 -3.24
N MET A 448 -14.55 -18.50 -3.04
CA MET A 448 -14.00 -17.31 -3.69
C MET A 448 -12.55 -17.07 -3.27
N LEU A 449 -12.25 -17.22 -1.97
CA LEU A 449 -10.88 -17.10 -1.45
C LEU A 449 -9.96 -18.18 -2.03
N ALA A 450 -10.42 -19.43 -2.08
CA ALA A 450 -9.65 -20.52 -2.68
C ALA A 450 -9.35 -20.24 -4.16
N ARG A 451 -10.33 -19.76 -4.93
CA ARG A 451 -10.16 -19.34 -6.32
C ARG A 451 -9.14 -18.20 -6.43
N ALA A 452 -9.26 -17.15 -5.61
CA ALA A 452 -8.34 -16.02 -5.61
C ALA A 452 -6.89 -16.44 -5.31
N LYS A 453 -6.69 -17.38 -4.37
CA LYS A 453 -5.37 -17.95 -4.05
C LYS A 453 -4.77 -18.75 -5.23
N GLN A 454 -5.60 -19.42 -6.02
CA GLN A 454 -5.16 -20.16 -7.20
C GLN A 454 -4.86 -19.25 -8.40
N THR A 455 -5.59 -18.15 -8.56
CA THR A 455 -5.53 -17.27 -9.75
C THR A 455 -4.67 -16.01 -9.53
N GLY A 456 -3.53 -16.15 -8.83
CA GLY A 456 -2.55 -15.07 -8.66
C GLY A 456 -2.42 -14.53 -7.23
N SER A 457 -3.24 -14.98 -6.27
CA SER A 457 -3.15 -14.60 -4.86
C SER A 457 -3.10 -13.07 -4.66
N ASN A 458 -3.98 -12.34 -5.34
CA ASN A 458 -4.02 -10.88 -5.24
C ASN A 458 -4.26 -10.44 -3.79
N PHE A 459 -3.34 -9.66 -3.24
CA PHE A 459 -3.33 -9.30 -1.83
C PHE A 459 -4.63 -8.66 -1.35
N SER A 460 -5.14 -7.68 -2.08
CA SER A 460 -6.31 -6.93 -1.68
C SER A 460 -7.60 -7.76 -1.83
N GLU A 461 -7.67 -8.63 -2.85
CA GLU A 461 -8.78 -9.57 -3.02
C GLU A 461 -8.83 -10.58 -1.87
N THR A 462 -7.69 -11.22 -1.56
CA THR A 462 -7.61 -12.21 -0.48
C THR A 462 -7.85 -11.56 0.88
N GLY A 463 -7.30 -10.38 1.14
CA GLY A 463 -7.49 -9.65 2.39
C GLY A 463 -8.96 -9.27 2.63
N TRP A 464 -9.64 -8.79 1.59
CA TRP A 464 -11.08 -8.51 1.66
C TRP A 464 -11.90 -9.76 1.94
N LEU A 465 -11.67 -10.84 1.19
CA LEU A 465 -12.41 -12.10 1.35
C LEU A 465 -12.19 -12.71 2.75
N ASP A 466 -10.96 -12.72 3.25
CA ASP A 466 -10.64 -13.16 4.62
C ASP A 466 -11.38 -12.32 5.67
N SER A 467 -11.47 -11.00 5.47
CA SER A 467 -12.23 -10.10 6.35
C SER A 467 -13.72 -10.42 6.36
N ARG A 468 -14.32 -10.68 5.19
CA ARG A 468 -15.72 -11.07 5.08
C ARG A 468 -15.99 -12.45 5.69
N ILE A 469 -15.07 -13.40 5.53
CA ILE A 469 -15.16 -14.73 6.17
C ILE A 469 -15.18 -14.59 7.70
N ARG A 470 -14.24 -13.83 8.27
CA ARG A 470 -14.21 -13.58 9.73
C ARG A 470 -15.50 -12.94 10.21
N ALA A 471 -15.99 -11.92 9.51
CA ALA A 471 -17.24 -11.25 9.87
C ALA A 471 -18.43 -12.23 9.90
N THR A 472 -18.57 -13.08 8.87
CA THR A 472 -19.62 -14.10 8.80
C THR A 472 -19.47 -15.18 9.89
N GLN A 473 -18.24 -15.57 10.25
CA GLN A 473 -17.99 -16.51 11.33
C GLN A 473 -18.36 -15.93 12.71
N THR A 474 -18.03 -14.66 12.95
CA THR A 474 -18.43 -13.96 14.17
C THR A 474 -19.96 -13.88 14.28
N GLU A 475 -20.62 -13.55 13.17
CA GLU A 475 -22.09 -13.52 13.10
C GLU A 475 -22.69 -14.89 13.41
N LEU A 476 -22.20 -15.97 12.79
CA LEU A 476 -22.61 -17.35 13.08
C LEU A 476 -22.40 -17.77 14.54
N SER A 477 -21.37 -17.26 15.19
CA SER A 477 -21.06 -17.60 16.59
C SER A 477 -21.98 -16.87 17.59
N ASN A 478 -22.62 -15.78 17.14
CA ASN A 478 -23.56 -14.99 17.93
C ASN A 478 -25.02 -15.46 17.74
N GLN A 479 -25.28 -16.33 16.76
CA GLN A 479 -26.57 -17.01 16.55
C GLN A 479 -26.63 -18.32 17.30
#